data_AF-A0A0T7GCN0-F1
#
_entry.id   AF-A0A0T7GCN0-F1
#
_cell.length_a   1.000
_cell.length_b   1.000
_cell.length_c   1.000
_cell.angle_alpha   90.00
_cell.angle_beta   90.00
_cell.angle_gamma   90.00
#
_symmetry.space_group_name_H-M   'P 1'
#
loop_
_entity.id
_entity.type
_entity.pdbx_description
1 polymer ?
#
loop_
_entity_poly.entity_id
_entity_poly.type
_entity_poly.pdbx_seq_one_letter_code
_entity_poly.pdbx_strand_id
1 'polypeptide(L)'
;MRTTQSLSITLPLEMAQMVKAKVASGEYATESEVIRDGLRTLLARDAAIEKWLVEEVAPTLDEIEAHPERLLSPEEVRKRLDARFEKMVAKD
;
A
#
# COMPACT_ATOMS: atom_id res chain seq x y z
N MET A 1 -3.64 -12.88 -33.15
CA MET A 1 -3.51 -11.47 -32.70
C MET A 1 -2.33 -11.37 -31.74
N ARG A 2 -1.53 -10.30 -31.76
CA ARG A 2 -0.44 -10.11 -30.78
C ARG A 2 -1.02 -9.57 -29.47
N THR A 3 -0.61 -10.14 -28.34
CA THR A 3 -1.02 -9.73 -26.98
C THR A 3 0.04 -8.86 -26.28
N THR A 4 1.16 -8.58 -26.94
CA THR A 4 2.29 -7.83 -26.38
C THR A 4 2.81 -6.77 -27.35
N GLN A 5 3.24 -5.64 -26.77
CA GLN A 5 3.86 -4.51 -27.47
C GLN A 5 5.23 -4.22 -26.84
N SER A 6 6.24 -3.97 -27.68
CA SER A 6 7.58 -3.57 -27.22
C SER A 6 7.60 -2.06 -26.95
N LEU A 7 8.25 -1.67 -25.85
CA LEU A 7 8.50 -0.27 -25.49
C LEU A 7 10.00 -0.05 -25.35
N SER A 8 10.49 1.13 -25.75
CA SER A 8 11.85 1.58 -25.45
C SER A 8 11.79 2.55 -24.28
N ILE A 9 12.51 2.25 -23.21
CA ILE A 9 12.46 3.00 -21.94
C ILE A 9 13.88 3.35 -21.54
N THR A 10 14.12 4.63 -21.27
CA THR A 10 15.39 5.09 -20.70
C THR A 10 15.29 5.03 -19.18
N LEU A 11 16.21 4.31 -18.55
CA LEU A 11 16.32 4.21 -17.10
C LEU A 11 17.57 4.96 -16.62
N PRO A 12 17.57 5.49 -15.39
CA PRO A 12 18.80 5.86 -14.70
C PRO A 12 19.79 4.69 -14.69
N LEU A 13 21.10 4.99 -14.77
CA LEU A 13 22.13 3.96 -14.90
C LEU A 13 22.07 2.92 -13.77
N GLU A 14 21.83 3.36 -12.54
CA GLU A 14 21.71 2.48 -11.38
C GLU A 14 20.51 1.50 -11.51
N MET A 15 19.37 1.99 -11.98
CA MET A 15 18.19 1.14 -12.21
C MET A 15 18.42 0.16 -13.35
N ALA A 16 19.07 0.60 -14.44
CA ALA A 16 19.43 -0.29 -15.54
C ALA A 16 20.39 -1.39 -15.08
N GLN A 17 21.37 -1.07 -14.22
CA GLN A 17 22.28 -2.05 -13.62
C GLN A 17 21.53 -3.02 -12.71
N MET A 18 20.60 -2.52 -11.88
CA MET A 18 19.76 -3.36 -11.02
C MET A 18 18.95 -4.37 -11.84
N VAL A 19 18.29 -3.94 -12.92
CA VAL A 19 17.52 -4.84 -13.80
C VAL A 19 18.43 -5.90 -14.42
N LYS A 20 19.62 -5.51 -14.92
CA LYS A 20 20.60 -6.46 -15.48
C LYS A 20 21.11 -7.45 -14.44
N ALA A 21 21.36 -6.99 -13.21
CA ALA A 21 21.84 -7.86 -12.13
C ALA A 21 20.81 -8.94 -11.75
N LYS A 22 19.52 -8.59 -11.74
CA LYS A 22 18.41 -9.54 -11.50
C LYS A 22 18.29 -10.62 -12.58
N VAL A 23 18.61 -10.28 -13.83
CA VAL A 23 18.66 -11.27 -14.92
C VAL A 23 19.94 -12.12 -14.81
N ALA A 24 21.08 -11.49 -14.56
CA ALA A 24 22.37 -12.17 -14.44
C ALA A 24 22.43 -13.15 -13.26
N SER A 25 21.69 -12.88 -12.17
CA SER A 25 21.57 -13.80 -11.03
C SER A 25 20.66 -15.00 -11.31
N GLY A 26 19.88 -14.97 -12.40
CA GLY A 26 18.86 -15.97 -12.71
C GLY A 26 17.55 -15.80 -11.95
N GLU A 27 17.37 -14.69 -11.21
CA GLU A 27 16.08 -14.37 -10.56
C GLU A 27 14.97 -14.15 -11.60
N TYR A 28 15.33 -13.63 -12.79
CA TYR A 28 14.43 -13.44 -13.93
C TYR A 28 15.10 -13.89 -15.23
N ALA A 29 14.30 -14.34 -16.20
CA ALA A 29 14.83 -14.79 -17.49
C ALA A 29 15.13 -13.62 -18.44
N THR A 30 14.41 -12.49 -18.31
CA THR A 30 14.59 -11.31 -19.16
C THR A 30 14.34 -10.01 -18.40
N GLU A 31 14.90 -8.91 -18.90
CA GLU A 31 14.64 -7.57 -18.37
C GLU A 31 13.15 -7.22 -18.46
N SER A 32 12.47 -7.68 -19.51
CA SER A 32 11.03 -7.48 -19.69
C SER A 32 10.20 -8.16 -18.60
N GLU A 33 10.68 -9.26 -18.00
CA GLU A 33 10.01 -9.88 -16.85
C GLU A 33 10.16 -9.04 -15.60
N VAL A 34 11.36 -8.52 -15.32
CA VAL A 34 11.61 -7.63 -14.19
C VAL A 34 10.67 -6.42 -14.25
N ILE A 35 10.56 -5.79 -15.42
CA ILE A 35 9.68 -4.63 -15.61
C ILE A 35 8.21 -5.01 -15.46
N ARG A 36 7.76 -6.13 -16.06
CA ARG A 36 6.36 -6.57 -15.91
C ARG A 36 6.01 -6.88 -14.46
N ASP A 37 6.90 -7.51 -13.71
CA ASP A 37 6.67 -7.82 -12.31
C ASP A 37 6.58 -6.55 -11.45
N GLY A 38 7.49 -5.60 -11.66
CA GLY A 38 7.43 -4.28 -11.05
C GLY A 38 6.11 -3.55 -11.34
N LEU A 39 5.64 -3.58 -12.59
CA LEU A 39 4.37 -2.96 -12.97
C LEU A 39 3.16 -3.63 -12.31
N ARG A 40 3.15 -4.97 -12.19
CA ARG A 40 2.07 -5.67 -11.48
C ARG A 40 2.05 -5.34 -9.99
N THR A 41 3.22 -5.23 -9.38
CA THR A 41 3.34 -4.84 -7.97
C THR A 41 2.82 -3.43 -7.74
N LEU A 42 3.14 -2.49 -8.64
CA LEU A 42 2.61 -1.13 -8.59
C LEU A 42 1.08 -1.12 -8.69
N LEU A 43 0.52 -1.83 -9.67
CA LEU A 43 -0.94 -1.91 -9.85
C LEU A 43 -1.64 -2.55 -8.65
N ALA A 44 -1.08 -3.60 -8.08
CA ALA A 44 -1.65 -4.26 -6.90
C ALA A 44 -1.66 -3.33 -5.69
N ARG A 45 -0.57 -2.57 -5.49
CA ARG A 45 -0.49 -1.56 -4.43
C ARG A 45 -1.54 -0.47 -4.61
N ASP A 46 -1.67 0.07 -5.82
CA ASP A 46 -2.62 1.15 -6.10
C ASP A 46 -4.07 0.66 -5.94
N ALA A 47 -4.38 -0.55 -6.39
CA ALA A 47 -5.69 -1.16 -6.19
C ALA A 47 -6.02 -1.39 -4.70
N ALA A 48 -5.03 -1.78 -3.88
CA ALA A 48 -5.23 -1.95 -2.45
C ALA A 48 -5.53 -0.61 -1.74
N ILE A 49 -4.84 0.46 -2.14
CA ILE A 49 -5.09 1.81 -1.61
C ILE A 49 -6.49 2.28 -2.03
N GLU A 50 -6.83 2.17 -3.30
CA GLU A 50 -8.14 2.59 -3.81
C GLU A 50 -9.28 1.84 -3.10
N LYS A 51 -9.13 0.53 -2.95
CA LYS A 51 -10.10 -0.31 -2.23
C LYS A 51 -10.29 0.19 -0.79
N TRP A 52 -9.20 0.44 -0.07
CA TRP A 52 -9.27 0.96 1.30
C TRP A 52 -9.94 2.33 1.38
N LEU A 53 -9.66 3.23 0.43
CA LEU A 53 -10.29 4.54 0.37
C LEU A 53 -11.81 4.44 0.16
N VAL A 54 -12.24 3.60 -0.79
CA VAL A 54 -13.66 3.44 -1.14
C VAL A 54 -14.43 2.66 -0.09
N GLU A 55 -13.86 1.58 0.45
CA GLU A 55 -14.58 0.68 1.34
C GLU A 55 -14.53 1.09 2.82
N GLU A 56 -13.48 1.80 3.26
CA GLU A 56 -13.32 2.16 4.66
C GLU A 56 -13.36 3.66 4.89
N VAL A 57 -12.54 4.44 4.16
CA VAL A 57 -12.36 5.86 4.46
C VAL A 57 -13.60 6.67 4.10
N ALA A 58 -14.13 6.54 2.88
CA ALA A 58 -15.31 7.29 2.46
C ALA A 58 -16.53 7.01 3.35
N PRO A 59 -16.91 5.74 3.64
CA PRO A 59 -18.01 5.46 4.55
C PRO A 59 -17.79 5.99 5.97
N THR A 60 -16.55 5.93 6.48
CA THR A 60 -16.23 6.47 7.80
C THR A 60 -16.42 7.99 7.85
N LEU A 61 -16.06 8.71 6.78
CA LEU A 61 -16.28 10.15 6.69
C LEU A 61 -17.78 10.48 6.60
N ASP A 62 -18.54 9.74 5.77
CA ASP A 62 -19.99 9.91 5.67
C ASP A 62 -20.68 9.68 7.03
N GLU A 63 -20.24 8.66 7.79
CA GLU A 63 -20.75 8.39 9.14
C GLU A 63 -20.41 9.50 10.13
N ILE A 64 -19.20 10.06 10.06
CA ILE A 64 -18.77 11.16 10.94
C ILE A 64 -19.55 12.44 10.62
N GLU A 65 -19.79 12.72 9.34
CA GLU A 65 -20.59 13.88 8.92
C GLU A 65 -22.05 13.74 9.36
N ALA A 66 -22.62 12.53 9.26
CA ALA A 66 -23.97 12.24 9.74
C ALA A 66 -24.08 12.22 11.27
N HIS A 67 -23.02 11.81 11.98
CA HIS A 67 -22.99 11.59 13.42
C HIS A 67 -21.75 12.21 14.09
N PRO A 68 -21.60 13.54 14.08
CA PRO A 68 -20.43 14.20 14.65
C PRO A 68 -20.28 13.97 16.16
N GLU A 69 -21.37 13.66 16.86
CA GLU A 69 -21.38 13.30 18.28
C GLU A 69 -20.63 11.99 18.60
N ARG A 70 -20.35 11.16 17.60
CA ARG A 70 -19.56 9.92 17.75
C ARG A 70 -18.06 10.20 17.81
N LEU A 71 -17.63 11.40 17.44
CA LEU A 71 -16.24 11.83 17.58
C LEU A 71 -15.88 12.02 19.06
N LEU A 72 -14.60 11.83 19.35
CA LEU A 72 -14.04 12.04 20.68
C LEU A 72 -13.08 13.20 20.66
N SER A 73 -13.04 13.96 21.75
CA SER A 73 -11.97 14.93 21.97
C SER A 73 -10.62 14.22 22.15
N PRO A 74 -9.48 14.90 21.89
CA PRO A 74 -8.17 14.34 22.16
C PRO A 74 -7.98 13.84 23.59
N GLU A 75 -8.57 14.53 24.57
CA GLU A 75 -8.55 14.15 25.99
C GLU A 75 -9.32 12.86 26.24
N GLU A 76 -10.49 12.70 25.62
CA GLU A 76 -11.30 11.49 25.71
C GLU A 76 -10.60 10.28 25.06
N VAL A 77 -9.93 10.49 23.92
CA VAL A 77 -9.10 9.48 23.27
C VAL A 77 -7.97 9.03 24.21
N ARG A 78 -7.21 9.99 24.78
CA ARG A 78 -6.12 9.70 25.73
C ARG A 78 -6.64 8.87 26.90
N LYS A 79 -7.72 9.32 27.54
CA LYS A 79 -8.33 8.63 28.69
C LYS A 79 -8.76 7.21 28.35
N ARG A 80 -9.34 6.97 27.16
CA ARG A 80 -9.71 5.63 26.71
C ARG A 80 -8.51 4.72 26.47
N LEU A 81 -7.43 5.25 25.88
CA LEU A 81 -6.20 4.49 25.64
C LEU A 81 -5.52 4.10 26.95
N ASP A 82 -5.38 5.05 27.88
CA ASP A 82 -4.77 4.80 29.19
C ASP A 82 -5.55 3.73 29.97
N ALA A 83 -6.88 3.85 30.03
CA ALA A 83 -7.74 2.85 30.69
C ALA A 83 -7.66 1.46 30.03
N ARG A 84 -7.43 1.40 28.70
CA ARG A 84 -7.24 0.12 28.00
C ARG A 84 -5.87 -0.48 28.31
N PHE A 85 -4.84 0.34 28.40
CA PHE A 85 -3.49 -0.07 28.77
C PHE A 85 -3.45 -0.63 30.20
N GLU A 86 -4.04 0.08 31.17
CA GLU A 86 -4.15 -0.38 32.56
C GLU A 86 -4.84 -1.75 32.66
N LYS A 87 -5.92 -1.97 31.90
CA LYS A 87 -6.61 -3.27 31.85
C LYS A 87 -5.77 -4.40 31.24
N MET A 88 -4.88 -4.08 30.30
CA MET A 88 -3.97 -5.06 29.72
C MET A 88 -2.87 -5.43 30.70
N VAL A 89 -2.29 -4.45 31.39
CA VAL A 89 -1.21 -4.65 32.36
C VAL A 89 -1.69 -5.30 33.66
N ALA A 90 -2.92 -5.01 34.10
CA ALA A 90 -3.50 -5.61 35.32
C ALA A 90 -4.00 -7.06 35.13
N LYS A 91 -3.89 -7.62 33.92
CA LYS A 91 -4.33 -8.98 33.58
C LYS A 91 -3.17 -9.99 33.56
N ASP A 92 -1.96 -9.52 33.82
CA ASP A 92 -0.75 -10.30 34.13
C ASP A 92 -0.51 -10.32 35.65
#